data_AF-A0A7C9E4Q0-F1
#
_entry.id   AF-A0A7C9E4Q0-F1
#
_cell.length_a   1.000
_cell.length_b   1.000
_cell.length_c   1.000
_cell.angle_alpha   90.00
_cell.angle_beta   90.00
_cell.angle_gamma   90.00
#
_symmetry.space_group_name_H-M   'P 1'
#
loop_
_entity.id
_entity.type
_entity.pdbx_description
1 polymer ?
#
loop_
_entity_poly.entity_id
_entity_poly.type
_entity_poly.pdbx_seq_one_letter_code
_entity_poly.pdbx_strand_id
1 'polypeptide(L)'
;MDKLEKHWGWTFLSNPDLVETDPVVSFKTAIWFWMTPQPPKPSCHDVMIGAWQPTPADIRAGRLPGYGMCTNIINGGLECGGQGPDTRVESRIGFYRRYCGIHGISSGDNLNCYGMHPFGLILTRASV
;
A
#
# COMPACT_ATOMS: atom_id res chain seq x y z
N MET A 1 22.05 4.30 3.41
CA MET A 1 21.12 4.51 2.28
C MET A 1 20.92 6.00 1.98
N ASP A 2 21.08 6.90 2.96
CA ASP A 2 20.92 8.37 2.85
C ASP A 2 21.67 9.08 1.71
N LYS A 3 22.88 8.61 1.37
CA LYS A 3 23.67 9.22 0.27
C LYS A 3 23.19 8.79 -1.12
N LEU A 4 22.52 7.64 -1.24
CA LEU A 4 21.95 7.16 -2.49
C LEU A 4 20.61 7.85 -2.79
N GLU A 5 19.77 8.07 -1.77
CA GLU A 5 18.49 8.76 -1.92
C GLU A 5 18.64 10.23 -2.33
N LYS A 6 19.65 10.95 -1.80
CA LYS A 6 19.90 12.35 -2.22
C LYS A 6 20.34 12.47 -3.68
N HIS A 7 21.13 11.52 -4.19
CA HIS A 7 21.54 11.50 -5.60
C HIS A 7 20.41 11.10 -6.54
N TRP A 8 19.57 10.14 -6.14
CA TRP A 8 18.38 9.78 -6.92
C TRP A 8 17.30 10.86 -6.89
N GLY A 9 17.11 11.54 -5.75
CA GLY A 9 16.08 12.56 -5.59
C GLY A 9 16.23 13.70 -6.61
N TRP A 10 17.44 14.24 -6.75
CA TRP A 10 17.71 15.26 -7.77
C TRP A 10 17.60 14.72 -9.20
N THR A 11 18.04 13.49 -9.45
CA THR A 11 17.99 12.85 -10.77
C THR A 11 16.55 12.68 -11.24
N PHE A 12 15.65 12.13 -10.40
CA PHE A 12 14.25 11.92 -10.75
C PHE A 12 13.44 13.22 -10.82
N LEU A 13 13.76 14.22 -10.00
CA LEU A 13 13.12 15.54 -10.12
C LEU A 13 13.49 16.24 -11.44
N SER A 14 14.73 16.03 -11.91
CA SER A 14 15.20 16.63 -13.17
C SER A 14 14.77 15.87 -14.42
N ASN A 15 14.51 14.56 -14.32
CA ASN A 15 14.13 13.72 -15.44
C ASN A 15 13.18 12.58 -14.99
N PRO A 16 11.88 12.87 -14.79
CA PRO A 16 10.90 11.89 -14.32
C PRO A 16 10.62 10.78 -15.34
N ASP A 17 10.84 11.02 -16.64
CA ASP A 17 10.57 10.08 -17.73
C ASP A 17 11.40 8.80 -17.61
N LEU A 18 12.49 8.82 -16.84
CA LEU A 18 13.26 7.62 -16.51
C LEU A 18 12.40 6.50 -15.91
N VAL A 19 11.29 6.81 -15.24
CA VAL A 19 10.36 5.81 -14.69
C VAL A 19 9.64 5.02 -15.78
N GLU A 20 9.41 5.62 -16.95
CA GLU A 20 8.76 4.97 -18.09
C GLU A 20 9.74 4.51 -19.19
N THR A 21 10.94 5.11 -19.28
CA THR A 21 11.91 4.77 -20.34
C THR A 21 13.01 3.80 -19.90
N ASP A 22 13.35 3.74 -18.61
CA ASP A 22 14.36 2.81 -18.08
C ASP A 22 13.69 1.70 -17.24
N PRO A 23 13.71 0.44 -17.71
CA PRO A 23 13.02 -0.65 -17.02
C PRO A 23 13.62 -0.97 -15.64
N VAL A 24 14.94 -0.79 -15.44
CA VAL A 24 15.59 -1.03 -14.15
C VAL A 24 15.17 0.05 -13.16
N VAL A 25 15.11 1.31 -13.62
CA VAL A 25 14.56 2.41 -12.81
C VAL A 25 13.09 2.16 -12.48
N SER A 26 12.28 1.76 -13.45
CA SER A 26 10.84 1.49 -13.26
C SER A 26 10.58 0.47 -12.16
N PHE A 27 11.30 -0.66 -12.15
CA PHE A 27 11.17 -1.65 -11.07
C PHE A 27 11.73 -1.14 -9.73
N LYS A 28 12.84 -0.40 -9.74
CA LYS A 28 13.43 0.15 -8.52
C LYS A 28 12.48 1.11 -7.80
N THR A 29 11.74 1.95 -8.52
CA THR A 29 10.78 2.87 -7.89
C THR A 29 9.59 2.11 -7.28
N ALA A 30 9.08 1.08 -7.95
CA ALA A 30 8.03 0.22 -7.41
C ALA A 30 8.48 -0.52 -6.14
N ILE A 31 9.69 -1.10 -6.15
CA ILE A 31 10.27 -1.77 -4.96
C ILE A 31 10.54 -0.75 -3.86
N TRP A 32 11.08 0.43 -4.18
CA TRP A 32 11.29 1.49 -3.21
C TRP A 32 9.98 1.87 -2.51
N PHE A 33 8.90 2.08 -3.25
CA PHE A 33 7.59 2.37 -2.66
C PHE A 33 7.11 1.23 -1.76
N TRP A 34 7.28 -0.02 -2.21
CA TRP A 34 6.86 -1.21 -1.46
C TRP A 34 7.61 -1.39 -0.12
N MET A 35 8.89 -1.04 -0.09
CA MET A 35 9.79 -1.21 1.06
C MET A 35 9.83 -0.01 2.00
N THR A 36 9.38 1.17 1.58
CA THR A 36 9.59 2.42 2.33
C THR A 36 8.36 2.79 3.16
N PRO A 37 8.43 2.78 4.49
CA PRO A 37 7.35 3.30 5.33
C PRO A 37 7.19 4.81 5.12
N GLN A 38 5.93 5.28 5.10
CA GLN A 38 5.59 6.70 5.00
C GLN A 38 4.68 7.06 6.17
N PRO A 39 5.23 7.40 7.36
CA PRO A 39 4.45 7.62 8.56
C PRO A 39 3.25 8.54 8.32
N PRO A 40 2.04 8.15 8.77
CA PRO A 40 1.74 7.04 9.68
C PRO A 40 1.64 5.65 9.03
N LYS A 41 1.78 5.52 7.70
CA LYS A 41 1.70 4.24 7.00
C LYS A 41 2.96 3.38 7.25
N PRO A 42 2.83 2.08 7.57
CA PRO A 42 3.96 1.16 7.49
C PRO A 42 4.35 0.89 6.02
N SER A 43 5.43 0.15 5.79
CA SER A 43 5.72 -0.35 4.45
C SER A 43 4.77 -1.49 4.07
N CYS A 44 4.47 -1.68 2.78
CA CYS A 44 3.72 -2.86 2.33
C CYS A 44 4.50 -4.16 2.63
N HIS A 45 5.83 -4.10 2.55
CA HIS A 45 6.70 -5.21 2.88
C HIS A 45 6.46 -5.71 4.31
N ASP A 46 6.55 -4.83 5.31
CA ASP A 46 6.39 -5.21 6.72
C ASP A 46 5.00 -5.79 7.00
N VAL A 47 3.96 -5.31 6.31
CA VAL A 47 2.60 -5.89 6.38
C VAL A 47 2.61 -7.33 5.88
N MET A 48 3.17 -7.59 4.69
CA MET A 48 3.07 -8.91 4.04
C MET A 48 3.97 -9.97 4.68
N ILE A 49 5.07 -9.58 5.34
CA ILE A 49 5.94 -10.53 6.06
C ILE A 49 5.57 -10.67 7.55
N GLY A 50 4.52 -9.98 8.02
CA GLY A 50 4.07 -10.04 9.42
C GLY A 50 4.94 -9.26 10.41
N ALA A 51 5.81 -8.37 9.94
CA ALA A 51 6.65 -7.53 10.80
C ALA A 51 5.89 -6.30 11.34
N TRP A 52 4.88 -5.80 10.62
CA TRP A 52 4.03 -4.73 11.11
C TRP A 52 2.96 -5.27 12.07
N GLN A 53 2.94 -4.70 13.28
CA GLN A 53 1.91 -4.98 14.28
C GLN A 53 0.93 -3.80 14.35
N PRO A 54 -0.37 -4.01 14.11
CA PRO A 54 -1.37 -2.94 14.19
C PRO A 54 -1.40 -2.31 15.59
N THR A 55 -1.41 -0.98 15.63
CA THR A 55 -1.63 -0.26 16.87
C THR A 55 -3.11 -0.36 17.30
N PRO A 56 -3.46 -0.02 18.56
CA PRO A 56 -4.87 0.11 18.93
C PRO A 56 -5.67 1.08 18.05
N ALA A 57 -5.02 2.11 17.49
CA ALA A 57 -5.67 3.03 16.56
C ALA A 57 -5.94 2.37 15.19
N ASP A 58 -5.05 1.51 14.72
CA ASP A 58 -5.23 0.72 13.49
C ASP A 58 -6.37 -0.28 13.66
N ILE A 59 -6.40 -1.01 14.79
CA ILE A 59 -7.45 -1.97 15.09
C ILE A 59 -8.82 -1.28 15.11
N ARG A 60 -8.96 -0.13 15.78
CA ARG A 60 -10.22 0.65 15.78
C ARG A 60 -10.61 1.15 14.39
N ALA A 61 -9.62 1.42 13.55
CA ALA A 61 -9.82 1.80 12.16
C ALA A 61 -10.06 0.61 11.22
N GLY A 62 -10.15 -0.62 11.74
CA GLY A 62 -10.31 -1.83 10.94
C GLY A 62 -9.07 -2.25 10.15
N ARG A 63 -7.92 -1.59 10.35
CA ARG A 63 -6.66 -1.88 9.65
C ARG A 63 -5.99 -3.09 10.29
N LEU A 64 -6.07 -4.23 9.60
CA LEU A 64 -5.54 -5.53 10.03
C LEU A 64 -4.48 -6.04 9.05
N PRO A 65 -3.56 -6.93 9.45
CA PRO A 65 -2.55 -7.49 8.55
C PRO A 65 -3.20 -8.27 7.40
N GLY A 66 -2.73 -8.04 6.17
CA GLY A 66 -3.21 -8.70 4.96
C GLY A 66 -3.11 -7.82 3.71
N TYR A 67 -3.48 -8.39 2.56
CA TYR A 67 -3.35 -7.70 1.27
C TYR A 67 -4.20 -6.43 1.16
N GLY A 68 -5.35 -6.39 1.84
CA GLY A 68 -6.21 -5.21 1.92
C GLY A 68 -5.50 -4.01 2.57
N MET A 69 -4.64 -4.26 3.55
CA MET A 69 -3.83 -3.21 4.17
C MET A 69 -2.80 -2.63 3.19
N CYS A 70 -2.20 -3.45 2.33
CA CYS A 70 -1.33 -2.95 1.24
C CYS A 70 -2.12 -2.07 0.27
N THR A 71 -3.35 -2.44 -0.06
CA THR A 71 -4.26 -1.60 -0.88
C THR A 71 -4.52 -0.25 -0.19
N ASN A 72 -4.75 -0.25 1.13
CA ASN A 72 -4.95 0.98 1.90
C ASN A 72 -3.69 1.88 1.90
N ILE A 73 -2.49 1.29 2.02
CA ILE A 73 -1.22 2.03 1.92
C ILE A 73 -1.09 2.69 0.55
N ILE A 74 -1.34 1.94 -0.53
CA ILE A 74 -1.19 2.36 -1.93
C ILE A 74 -2.18 3.48 -2.29
N ASN A 75 -3.48 3.28 -2.04
CA ASN A 75 -4.51 4.23 -2.49
C ASN A 75 -5.77 4.27 -1.62
N GLY A 76 -5.62 4.07 -0.30
CA GLY A 76 -6.77 3.91 0.59
C GLY A 76 -7.73 5.09 0.64
N GLY A 77 -7.26 6.32 0.42
CA GLY A 77 -8.11 7.51 0.41
C GLY A 77 -9.17 7.51 -0.71
N LEU A 78 -8.97 6.70 -1.75
CA LEU A 78 -9.91 6.56 -2.86
C LEU A 78 -10.60 5.19 -2.89
N GLU A 79 -9.95 4.14 -2.38
CA GLU A 79 -10.36 2.74 -2.57
C GLU A 79 -10.87 2.05 -1.29
N CYS A 80 -10.69 2.67 -0.11
CA CYS A 80 -11.06 2.12 1.19
C CYS A 80 -11.96 3.09 1.98
N GLY A 81 -12.50 2.66 3.13
CA GLY A 81 -13.13 3.58 4.09
C GLY A 81 -14.65 3.51 4.24
N GLY A 82 -15.25 2.33 4.07
CA GLY A 82 -16.62 2.05 4.49
C GLY A 82 -17.68 2.15 3.40
N GLN A 83 -17.30 2.23 2.13
CA GLN A 83 -18.23 2.37 1.01
C GLN A 83 -18.72 1.03 0.43
N GLY A 84 -18.33 -0.10 1.03
CA GLY A 84 -18.64 -1.43 0.51
C GLY A 84 -17.65 -1.87 -0.59
N PRO A 85 -18.01 -2.88 -1.40
CA PRO A 85 -17.13 -3.39 -2.46
C PRO A 85 -16.73 -2.32 -3.48
N ASP A 86 -15.47 -2.36 -3.90
CA ASP A 86 -14.89 -1.45 -4.88
C ASP A 86 -14.24 -2.24 -6.02
N THR A 87 -14.56 -1.90 -7.27
CA THR A 87 -14.10 -2.66 -8.44
C THR A 87 -12.59 -2.60 -8.64
N ARG A 88 -11.93 -1.52 -8.20
CA ARG A 88 -10.46 -1.37 -8.25
C ARG A 88 -9.82 -2.30 -7.23
N VAL A 89 -10.39 -2.38 -6.02
CA VAL A 89 -9.94 -3.31 -4.98
C VAL A 89 -10.14 -4.77 -5.41
N GLU A 90 -11.31 -5.12 -5.97
CA GLU A 90 -11.54 -6.46 -6.51
C GLU A 90 -10.55 -6.81 -7.64
N SER A 91 -10.20 -5.85 -8.50
CA SER A 91 -9.17 -6.05 -9.53
C SER A 91 -7.81 -6.39 -8.92
N ARG A 92 -7.38 -5.66 -7.88
CA ARG A 92 -6.13 -5.94 -7.15
C ARG A 92 -6.16 -7.35 -6.53
N ILE A 93 -7.26 -7.70 -5.86
CA ILE A 93 -7.46 -9.02 -5.25
C ILE A 93 -7.43 -10.12 -6.31
N GLY A 94 -8.02 -9.88 -7.49
CA GLY A 94 -8.02 -10.82 -8.61
C GLY A 94 -6.61 -11.18 -9.07
N PHE A 95 -5.74 -10.19 -9.29
CA PHE A 95 -4.33 -10.44 -9.62
C PHE A 95 -3.58 -11.16 -8.50
N TYR A 96 -3.76 -10.72 -7.25
CA TYR A 96 -3.11 -11.34 -6.11
C TYR A 96 -3.50 -12.82 -5.96
N ARG A 97 -4.79 -13.15 -6.02
CA ARG A 97 -5.28 -14.54 -5.98
C ARG A 97 -4.74 -15.38 -7.12
N ARG A 98 -4.70 -14.83 -8.34
CA ARG A 98 -4.12 -15.52 -9.51
C ARG A 98 -2.66 -15.89 -9.26
N TYR A 99 -1.84 -14.95 -8.77
CA TYR A 99 -0.42 -15.22 -8.51
C TYR A 99 -0.22 -16.18 -7.34
N CYS A 100 -0.99 -16.05 -6.25
CA CYS A 100 -0.99 -17.05 -5.18
C CYS A 100 -1.31 -18.45 -5.72
N GLY A 101 -2.31 -18.57 -6.60
CA GLY A 101 -2.69 -19.83 -7.23
C GLY A 101 -1.59 -20.44 -8.10
N ILE A 102 -0.91 -19.63 -8.92
CA ILE A 102 0.25 -20.08 -9.72
C ILE A 102 1.36 -20.63 -8.83
N HIS A 103 1.59 -20.01 -7.67
CA HIS A 103 2.64 -20.42 -6.73
C HIS A 103 2.19 -21.48 -5.71
N GLY A 104 0.92 -21.92 -5.75
CA GLY A 104 0.39 -22.92 -4.81
C GLY A 104 0.36 -22.46 -3.34
N ILE A 105 0.27 -21.15 -3.10
CA ILE A 105 0.24 -20.57 -1.75
C ILE A 105 -1.14 -20.01 -1.40
N SER A 106 -1.47 -19.96 -0.11
CA SER A 106 -2.67 -19.28 0.36
C SER A 106 -2.54 -17.77 0.15
N SER A 107 -3.64 -17.11 -0.27
CA SER A 107 -3.71 -15.65 -0.31
C SER A 107 -3.81 -15.03 1.10
N GLY A 108 -4.15 -15.82 2.12
CA GLY A 108 -4.40 -15.33 3.47
C GLY A 108 -5.73 -14.59 3.61
N ASP A 109 -5.92 -14.01 4.79
CA ASP A 109 -7.13 -13.27 5.17
C ASP A 109 -6.99 -11.76 4.88
N ASN A 110 -8.05 -10.99 5.17
CA ASN A 110 -8.07 -9.53 5.06
C ASN A 110 -7.64 -9.01 3.67
N LEU A 111 -8.16 -9.64 2.62
CA LEU A 111 -7.78 -9.34 1.23
C LEU A 111 -8.31 -7.98 0.73
N ASN A 112 -9.44 -7.52 1.27
CA ASN A 112 -10.04 -6.24 0.94
C ASN A 112 -9.80 -5.19 2.03
N CYS A 113 -10.07 -3.93 1.70
CA CYS A 113 -10.01 -2.82 2.64
C CYS A 113 -11.35 -2.09 2.81
N TYR A 114 -12.47 -2.74 2.50
CA TYR A 114 -13.79 -2.07 2.44
C TYR A 114 -14.17 -1.41 3.75
N GLY A 115 -13.91 -2.06 4.87
CA GLY A 115 -14.16 -1.51 6.21
C GLY A 115 -12.98 -0.76 6.84
N MET A 116 -11.84 -0.64 6.14
CA MET A 116 -10.63 -0.03 6.71
C MET A 116 -10.67 1.49 6.52
N HIS A 117 -10.58 2.26 7.60
CA HIS A 117 -10.40 3.70 7.50
C HIS A 117 -9.03 4.02 6.85
N PRO A 118 -8.99 4.95 5.87
CA PRO A 118 -7.74 5.30 5.19
C PRO A 118 -6.74 5.96 6.14
N PHE A 119 -5.45 5.82 5.87
CA PHE A 119 -4.45 6.70 6.47
C PHE A 119 -4.53 8.11 5.88
N GLY A 120 -4.34 9.13 6.71
CA GLY A 120 -4.28 10.54 6.27
C GLY A 120 -5.61 11.29 6.25
N LEU A 121 -6.74 10.60 6.48
CA LEU A 121 -8.02 11.25 6.77
C LEU A 121 -8.12 11.47 8.28
N ILE A 122 -7.72 12.65 8.75
CA ILE A 122 -8.23 13.15 10.03
C ILE A 122 -9.73 13.33 9.83
N LEU A 123 -10.54 12.56 10.54
CA LEU A 123 -11.95 12.89 10.73
C LEU A 123 -12.00 14.19 11.54
N THR A 124 -11.90 15.35 10.87
CA THR A 124 -12.63 16.51 11.38
C THR A 124 -14.08 16.06 11.36
N ARG A 125 -14.62 15.71 12.52
CA ARG A 125 -16.07 15.63 12.71
C ARG A 125 -16.65 16.93 12.14
N ALA A 126 -17.21 16.87 10.94
CA ALA A 126 -18.25 17.81 10.56
C ALA A 126 -19.48 17.38 11.36
N SER A 127 -19.50 17.79 12.62
CA SER A 127 -20.75 17.99 13.34
C SER A 127 -21.32 19.30 12.81
N VAL A 128 -22.26 19.19 11.88
CA VAL A 128 -23.37 20.14 11.76
C VAL A 128 -24.56 19.55 12.51
#